data_AF-A0A1S8WZD6-F1
#
_entry.id   AF-A0A1S8WZD6-F1
#
_cell.length_a   1.000
_cell.length_b   1.000
_cell.length_c   1.000
_cell.angle_alpha   90.00
_cell.angle_beta   90.00
_cell.angle_gamma   90.00
#
_symmetry.space_group_name_H-M   'P 1'
#
loop_
_entity.id
_entity.type
_entity.pdbx_description
1 polymer ?
#
loop_
_entity_poly.entity_id
_entity_poly.type
_entity_poly.pdbx_seq_one_letter_code
_entity_poly.pdbx_strand_id
1 'polypeptide(L)'
;MVDYMEWLIKSHPTIVVEEQNLLASAYKHVLDPLRSSFKLLKVELQKAEEQKSPYSELNKMFLQQVGDEIRTIATRALRNVDMDMSKEHKCEESWIISLKL
;
A
#
# COMPACT_ATOMS: atom_id res chain seq x y z
N MET A 1 -7.32 0.57 -11.00
CA MET A 1 -8.14 1.27 -9.97
C MET A 1 -7.32 2.29 -9.22
N VAL A 2 -6.22 1.90 -8.54
CA VAL A 2 -5.35 2.84 -7.82
C VAL A 2 -4.91 4.02 -8.70
N ASP A 3 -4.32 3.77 -9.88
CA ASP A 3 -3.83 4.86 -10.75
C ASP A 3 -4.95 5.82 -11.21
N TYR A 4 -6.16 5.31 -11.42
CA TYR A 4 -7.31 6.13 -11.77
C TYR A 4 -7.74 7.03 -10.60
N MET A 5 -7.82 6.46 -9.39
CA MET A 5 -8.15 7.25 -8.19
C MET A 5 -7.06 8.27 -7.86
N GLU A 6 -5.78 7.93 -8.04
CA GLU A 6 -4.68 8.88 -7.89
C GLU A 6 -4.77 10.04 -8.90
N TRP A 7 -5.15 9.76 -10.15
CA TRP A 7 -5.40 10.79 -11.16
C TRP A 7 -6.58 11.69 -10.75
N LEU A 8 -7.69 11.10 -10.30
CA LEU A 8 -8.89 11.83 -9.88
C LEU A 8 -8.58 12.84 -8.75
N ILE A 9 -7.82 12.41 -7.73
CA ILE A 9 -7.42 13.23 -6.57
C ILE A 9 -6.52 14.40 -6.99
N LYS A 10 -5.69 14.22 -8.02
CA LYS A 10 -4.82 15.28 -8.56
C LYS A 10 -5.59 16.26 -9.43
N SER A 11 -6.57 15.77 -10.19
CA SER A 11 -7.32 16.58 -11.16
C SER A 11 -8.50 17.34 -10.54
N HIS A 12 -9.07 16.87 -9.44
CA HIS A 12 -10.22 17.50 -8.79
C HIS A 12 -9.83 18.21 -7.47
N PRO A 13 -10.31 19.45 -7.25
CA PRO A 13 -9.97 20.25 -6.08
C PRO A 13 -10.64 19.75 -4.79
N THR A 14 -11.72 18.98 -4.89
CA THR A 14 -12.47 18.41 -3.77
C THR A 14 -12.79 16.97 -4.05
N ILE A 15 -12.46 16.10 -3.09
CA ILE A 15 -12.75 14.68 -3.12
C ILE A 15 -13.89 14.42 -2.15
N VAL A 16 -14.90 13.67 -2.58
CA VAL A 16 -16.01 13.29 -1.68
C VAL A 16 -15.65 12.04 -0.88
N VAL A 17 -16.37 11.82 0.23
CA VAL A 17 -16.15 10.68 1.14
C VAL A 17 -16.17 9.34 0.39
N GLU A 18 -17.05 9.19 -0.60
CA GLU A 18 -17.14 7.97 -1.43
C GLU A 18 -15.85 7.71 -2.21
N GLU A 19 -15.23 8.76 -2.78
CA GLU A 19 -13.99 8.67 -3.55
C GLU A 19 -12.80 8.35 -2.64
N GLN A 20 -12.75 8.92 -1.43
CA GLN A 20 -11.74 8.56 -0.43
C GLN A 20 -11.86 7.09 -0.02
N ASN A 21 -13.08 6.60 0.18
CA ASN A 21 -13.34 5.19 0.47
C ASN A 21 -12.93 4.26 -0.69
N LEU A 22 -13.19 4.67 -1.93
CA LEU A 22 -12.75 3.93 -3.12
C LEU A 22 -11.22 3.89 -3.22
N LEU A 23 -10.53 4.99 -2.91
CA LEU A 23 -9.07 5.02 -2.86
C LEU A 23 -8.53 4.07 -1.78
N ALA A 24 -9.09 4.14 -0.57
CA ALA A 24 -8.72 3.27 0.54
C ALA A 24 -8.90 1.78 0.20
N SER A 25 -10.04 1.45 -0.40
CA SER A 25 -10.35 0.11 -0.88
C SER A 25 -9.35 -0.34 -1.95
N ALA A 26 -9.03 0.53 -2.91
CA ALA A 26 -8.10 0.22 -3.98
C ALA A 26 -6.68 -0.09 -3.46
N TYR A 27 -6.14 0.73 -2.54
CA TYR A 27 -4.84 0.46 -1.94
C TYR A 27 -4.84 -0.83 -1.13
N LYS A 28 -5.89 -1.05 -0.33
CA LYS A 28 -6.03 -2.27 0.46
C LYS A 28 -6.03 -3.52 -0.42
N HIS A 29 -6.78 -3.51 -1.52
CA HIS A 29 -6.83 -4.63 -2.46
C HIS A 29 -5.50 -4.93 -3.14
N VAL A 30 -4.61 -3.94 -3.29
CA VAL A 30 -3.27 -4.14 -3.83
C VAL A 30 -2.28 -4.58 -2.74
N LEU A 31 -2.36 -4.00 -1.54
CA LEU A 31 -1.42 -4.28 -0.45
C LEU A 31 -1.68 -5.61 0.26
N ASP A 32 -2.94 -6.02 0.46
CA ASP A 32 -3.26 -7.23 1.24
C ASP A 32 -2.69 -8.52 0.64
N PRO A 33 -2.76 -8.76 -0.69
CA PRO A 33 -2.08 -9.90 -1.32
C PRO A 33 -0.56 -9.83 -1.13
N LEU A 34 0.06 -8.67 -1.35
CA LEU A 34 1.51 -8.50 -1.19
C LEU A 34 1.96 -8.75 0.25
N ARG A 35 1.22 -8.25 1.25
CA ARG A 35 1.48 -8.50 2.67
C ARG A 35 1.36 -9.99 3.01
N SER A 36 0.39 -10.68 2.41
CA SER A 36 0.21 -12.12 2.58
C SER A 36 1.37 -12.89 1.96
N SER A 37 1.76 -12.56 0.72
CA SER A 37 2.93 -13.13 0.04
C SER A 37 4.22 -12.90 0.82
N PHE A 38 4.43 -11.69 1.33
CA PHE A 38 5.61 -11.34 2.13
C PHE A 38 5.70 -12.16 3.43
N LYS A 39 4.57 -12.40 4.11
CA LYS A 39 4.53 -13.27 5.30
C LYS A 39 4.89 -14.72 4.94
N LEU A 40 4.34 -15.25 3.84
CA LEU A 40 4.66 -16.59 3.37
C LEU A 40 6.15 -16.73 3.01
N LEU A 41 6.70 -15.77 2.27
CA LEU A 41 8.11 -15.76 1.90
C LEU A 41 9.04 -15.70 3.12
N LYS A 42 8.67 -15.00 4.18
CA LYS A 42 9.43 -15.03 5.44
C LYS A 42 9.49 -16.42 6.06
N VAL A 43 8.34 -17.12 6.10
CA VAL A 43 8.26 -18.49 6.63
C VAL A 43 9.08 -19.44 5.78
N GLU A 44 9.01 -19.33 4.44
CA GLU A 44 9.78 -20.18 3.54
C GLU A 44 11.29 -19.89 3.59
N LEU A 45 11.70 -18.62 3.75
CA LEU A 45 13.10 -18.27 3.97
C LEU A 45 13.63 -18.90 5.27
N GLN A 46 12.87 -18.80 6.36
CA GLN A 46 13.26 -19.40 7.64
C GLN A 46 13.46 -20.93 7.51
N LYS A 47 12.52 -21.63 6.85
CA LYS A 47 12.66 -23.08 6.57
C LYS A 47 13.89 -23.38 5.71
N ALA A 48 14.15 -22.56 4.69
CA ALA A 48 15.29 -22.73 3.79
C ALA A 48 16.63 -22.54 4.52
N GLU A 49 16.70 -21.60 5.47
CA GLU A 49 17.88 -21.37 6.32
C GLU A 49 18.11 -22.54 7.28
N GLU A 50 17.06 -23.05 7.93
CA GLU A 50 17.11 -24.22 8.82
C GLU A 50 17.59 -25.48 8.09
N GLN A 51 17.16 -25.67 6.83
CA GLN A 51 17.52 -26.82 6.00
C GLN A 51 18.82 -26.65 5.21
N LYS A 52 19.52 -25.50 5.34
CA LYS A 52 20.68 -25.13 4.50
C LYS A 52 20.42 -25.32 3.00
N SER A 53 19.24 -24.92 2.56
CA SER A 53 18.81 -25.03 1.17
C SER A 53 19.66 -24.16 0.25
N PRO A 54 20.03 -24.64 -0.95
CA PRO A 54 20.76 -23.85 -1.95
C PRO A 54 19.95 -22.66 -2.47
N TYR A 55 18.63 -22.62 -2.23
CA TYR A 55 17.72 -21.57 -2.67
C TYR A 55 17.52 -20.44 -1.65
N SER A 56 18.25 -20.45 -0.52
CA SER A 56 18.11 -19.42 0.53
C SER A 56 18.36 -18.00 0.00
N GLU A 57 19.39 -17.81 -0.84
CA GLU A 57 19.64 -16.49 -1.44
C GLU A 57 18.52 -16.03 -2.38
N LEU A 58 17.99 -16.94 -3.20
CA LEU A 58 16.85 -16.65 -4.08
C LEU A 58 15.62 -16.22 -3.27
N ASN A 59 15.29 -16.95 -2.20
CA ASN A 59 14.19 -16.60 -1.32
C ASN A 59 14.39 -15.22 -0.66
N LYS A 60 15.63 -14.89 -0.27
CA LYS A 60 15.98 -13.59 0.28
C LYS A 60 15.81 -12.47 -0.74
N MET A 61 16.23 -12.67 -1.99
CA MET A 61 16.02 -11.71 -3.07
C MET A 61 14.54 -11.47 -3.35
N PHE A 62 13.73 -12.53 -3.46
CA PHE A 62 12.28 -12.41 -3.65
C PHE A 62 11.61 -11.69 -2.49
N LEU A 63 12.02 -12.00 -1.25
CA LEU A 63 11.50 -11.31 -0.07
C LEU A 63 11.82 -9.82 -0.10
N GLN A 64 13.03 -9.44 -0.49
CA GLN A 64 13.43 -8.03 -0.65
C GLN A 64 12.59 -7.34 -1.72
N GLN A 65 12.44 -7.95 -2.90
CA GLN A 65 11.66 -7.37 -3.99
C GLN A 65 10.21 -7.09 -3.58
N VAL A 66 9.53 -8.07 -2.97
CA VAL A 66 8.14 -7.88 -2.48
C VAL A 66 8.10 -6.83 -1.38
N GLY A 67 9.11 -6.78 -0.50
CA GLY A 67 9.23 -5.75 0.53
C GLY A 67 9.37 -4.34 -0.04
N ASP A 68 10.15 -4.18 -1.11
CA ASP A 68 10.34 -2.91 -1.79
C ASP A 68 9.07 -2.49 -2.54
N GLU A 69 8.36 -3.41 -3.19
CA GLU A 69 7.07 -3.13 -3.82
C GLU A 69 6.03 -2.63 -2.80
N ILE A 70 5.92 -3.30 -1.65
CA ILE A 70 5.05 -2.86 -0.55
C ILE A 70 5.44 -1.45 -0.11
N ARG A 71 6.73 -1.19 0.09
CA ARG A 71 7.24 0.13 0.49
C ARG A 71 6.90 1.19 -0.55
N THR A 72 7.08 0.91 -1.83
CA THR A 72 6.76 1.84 -2.92
C THR A 72 5.27 2.19 -2.93
N ILE A 73 4.40 1.19 -2.81
CA ILE A 73 2.94 1.40 -2.82
C ILE A 73 2.50 2.18 -1.57
N ALA A 74 3.00 1.81 -0.39
CA ALA A 74 2.71 2.52 0.85
C ALA A 74 3.19 3.98 0.81
N THR A 75 4.38 4.22 0.24
CA THR A 75 4.91 5.59 0.06
C THR A 75 4.05 6.41 -0.92
N ARG A 76 3.53 5.78 -1.98
CA ARG A 76 2.57 6.43 -2.89
C ARG A 76 1.27 6.81 -2.17
N ALA A 77 0.72 5.91 -1.37
CA ALA A 77 -0.49 6.17 -0.59
C ALA A 77 -0.30 7.35 0.39
N LEU A 78 0.79 7.35 1.16
CA LEU A 78 1.11 8.42 2.12
C LEU A 78 1.26 9.78 1.43
N ARG A 79 1.92 9.84 0.26
CA ARG A 79 2.03 11.09 -0.50
C ARG A 79 0.67 11.64 -0.94
N ASN A 80 -0.27 10.76 -1.29
CA ASN A 80 -1.61 11.17 -1.67
C ASN A 80 -2.42 11.64 -0.46
N VAL A 81 -2.21 11.03 0.72
CA VAL A 81 -2.75 11.53 1.99
C VAL A 81 -2.20 12.92 2.30
N ASP A 82 -0.88 13.13 2.25
CA ASP A 82 -0.27 14.44 2.53
C ASP A 82 -0.81 15.54 1.62
N MET A 83 -1.02 15.21 0.34
CA MET A 83 -1.61 16.12 -0.65
C MET A 83 -3.10 16.39 -0.39
N ASP A 84 -3.86 15.41 0.11
CA ASP A 84 -5.26 15.57 0.50
C ASP A 84 -5.39 16.38 1.79
N MET A 85 -4.55 16.10 2.80
CA MET A 85 -4.44 16.82 4.07
C MET A 85 -4.09 18.30 3.89
N SER A 86 -3.45 18.65 2.77
CA SER A 86 -3.15 20.04 2.39
C SER A 86 -4.36 20.80 1.83
N LYS A 87 -5.49 20.13 1.56
CA LYS A 87 -6.74 20.72 1.05
C LYS A 87 -7.69 21.06 2.20
N GLU A 88 -8.57 22.04 1.99
CA GLU A 88 -9.65 22.34 2.94
C GLU A 88 -10.64 21.17 3.02
N HIS A 89 -10.77 20.59 4.22
CA HIS A 89 -11.72 19.50 4.46
C HIS A 89 -13.09 20.09 4.77
N LYS A 90 -14.09 19.73 3.96
CA LYS A 90 -15.47 20.17 4.15
C LYS A 90 -16.22 19.40 5.25
N CYS A 91 -15.69 18.26 5.70
CA CYS A 91 -16.33 17.35 6.65
C CYS A 91 -15.29 16.67 7.55
N GLU A 92 -15.62 16.45 8.82
CA GLU A 92 -14.77 15.75 9.81
C GLU A 92 -14.51 14.29 9.41
N GLU A 93 -15.48 13.61 8.79
CA GLU A 93 -15.33 12.22 8.34
C GLU A 93 -14.22 12.08 7.30
N SER A 94 -14.12 13.05 6.39
CA SER A 94 -13.10 13.08 5.35
C SER A 94 -11.69 13.18 5.93
N TRP A 95 -11.54 13.99 6.99
CA TRP A 95 -10.28 14.12 7.72
C TRP A 95 -9.89 12.81 8.44
N ILE A 96 -10.85 12.15 9.09
CA ILE A 96 -10.62 10.89 9.79
C ILE A 96 -10.22 9.77 8.82
N ILE A 97 -10.84 9.72 7.64
CA ILE A 97 -10.52 8.72 6.61
C ILE A 97 -9.08 8.89 6.14
N SER A 98 -8.65 10.12 5.83
CA SER A 98 -7.29 10.40 5.38
C SER A 98 -6.24 10.06 6.43
N LEU A 99 -6.53 10.26 7.73
CA LEU A 99 -5.65 9.87 8.83
C LEU A 99 -5.59 8.35 9.08
N LYS A 100 -6.66 7.62 8.75
CA LYS A 100 -6.76 6.17 8.99
C LYS A 100 -6.11 5.33 7.89
N LEU A 101 -6.01 5.88 6.68
CA LEU A 101 -5.45 5.25 5.48
C LEU A 101 -4.01 4.73 5.72
#